data_AF-A0A5M8EI86-F1
#
_entry.id   AF-A0A5M8EI86-F1
#
_cell.length_a   1.000
_cell.length_b   1.000
_cell.length_c   1.000
_cell.angle_alpha   90.00
_cell.angle_beta   90.00
_cell.angle_gamma   90.00
#
_symmetry.space_group_name_H-M   'P 1'
#
loop_
_entity.id
_entity.type
_entity.pdbx_description
1 polymer ?
#
loop_
_entity_poly.entity_id
_entity_poly.type
_entity_poly.pdbx_seq_one_letter_code
_entity_poly.pdbx_strand_id
1 'polypeptide(L)' 'MRKNEPWWLAVYLPCACALGLLFMCVFFQVAGYWLSGGEDVALLIKENVPLYLKMAGAGFILGFVMWFFNMR' A
#
# COMPACT_ATOMS: atom_id res chain seq x y z
N MET A 1 23.30 4.81 12.30
CA MET A 1 23.38 3.73 11.31
C MET A 1 24.31 2.64 11.83
N ARG A 2 23.78 1.51 12.29
CA ARG A 2 24.62 0.38 12.73
C ARG A 2 25.11 -0.39 11.50
N LYS A 3 26.41 -0.70 11.49
CA LYS A 3 27.21 -1.23 10.37
C LYS A 3 26.76 -2.57 9.77
N ASN A 4 25.67 -3.17 10.29
CA ASN A 4 25.24 -4.54 10.01
C ASN A 4 23.78 -4.64 9.51
N GLU A 5 23.09 -3.53 9.24
CA GLU A 5 21.73 -3.62 8.71
C GLU A 5 21.77 -3.94 7.20
N PRO A 6 21.11 -5.04 6.75
CA PRO A 6 21.11 -5.37 5.35
C PRO A 6 20.36 -4.26 4.61
N TRP A 7 21.03 -3.68 3.59
CA TRP A 7 20.44 -2.70 2.68
C TRP A 7 19.12 -3.17 2.07
N TRP A 8 18.89 -4.50 2.06
CA TRP A 8 17.61 -5.10 1.68
C TRP A 8 16.43 -4.57 2.51
N LEU A 9 16.60 -4.29 3.81
CA LEU A 9 15.52 -3.74 4.64
C LEU A 9 15.07 -2.34 4.20
N ALA A 10 15.97 -1.55 3.60
CA ALA A 10 15.67 -0.23 3.07
C ALA A 10 14.68 -0.27 1.90
N VAL A 11 14.64 -1.39 1.16
CA VAL A 11 13.75 -1.61 0.03
C VAL A 11 12.54 -2.45 0.46
N TYR A 12 12.76 -3.41 1.34
CA TYR A 12 11.71 -4.33 1.80
C TYR A 12 10.62 -3.60 2.59
N LEU A 13 10.99 -2.72 3.53
CA LEU A 13 10.04 -2.02 4.38
C LEU A 13 9.08 -1.10 3.58
N PRO A 14 9.57 -0.20 2.69
CA PRO A 14 8.69 0.59 1.85
C PRO A 14 7.85 -0.23 0.87
N CYS A 15 8.41 -1.30 0.27
CA CYS A 15 7.61 -2.18 -0.60
C CYS A 15 6.53 -2.94 0.18
N ALA A 16 6.82 -3.42 1.38
CA ALA A 16 5.85 -4.11 2.23
C ALA A 16 4.73 -3.16 2.67
N CYS A 17 5.06 -1.93 3.08
CA CYS A 17 4.06 -0.90 3.41
C CYS A 17 3.22 -0.50 2.20
N ALA A 18 3.83 -0.32 1.03
CA ALA A 18 3.13 -0.01 -0.20
C ALA A 18 2.11 -1.10 -0.55
N LEU A 19 2.55 -2.37 -0.58
CA LEU A 19 1.69 -3.51 -0.87
C LEU A 19 0.60 -3.68 0.18
N GLY A 20 0.93 -3.55 1.47
CA GLY A 20 -0.05 -3.67 2.55
C GLY A 20 -1.16 -2.64 2.47
N LEU A 21 -0.82 -1.37 2.25
CA LEU A 21 -1.81 -0.29 2.08
C LEU A 21 -2.65 -0.47 0.82
N LEU A 22 -2.03 -0.87 -0.29
CA LEU A 22 -2.72 -1.12 -1.55
C LEU A 22 -3.73 -2.28 -1.39
N PHE A 23 -3.31 -3.38 -0.76
CA PHE A 23 -4.17 -4.56 -0.55
C PHE A 23 -5.34 -4.25 0.37
N MET A 24 -5.10 -3.55 1.49
CA MET A 24 -6.17 -3.11 2.40
C MET A 24 -7.14 -2.18 1.68
N CYS A 25 -6.64 -1.21 0.91
CA CYS A 25 -7.48 -0.26 0.21
C CYS A 25 -8.39 -0.93 -0.83
N VAL A 26 -7.84 -1.85 -1.64
CA VAL A 26 -8.62 -2.63 -2.61
C VAL A 26 -9.63 -3.51 -1.89
N PHE A 27 -9.22 -4.21 -0.82
CA PHE A 27 -10.12 -5.10 -0.08
C PHE A 27 -11.31 -4.36 0.53
N PHE A 28 -11.08 -3.24 1.22
CA PHE A 28 -12.16 -2.44 1.80
C PHE A 28 -13.07 -1.84 0.72
N GLN A 29 -12.52 -1.44 -0.42
CA GLN A 29 -13.31 -0.85 -1.50
C GLN A 29 -14.18 -1.90 -2.20
N VAL A 30 -13.64 -3.09 -2.46
CA VAL A 30 -14.39 -4.21 -3.01
C VAL A 30 -15.45 -4.69 -2.03
N ALA A 31 -15.10 -4.89 -0.76
CA ALA A 31 -16.05 -5.33 0.27
C ALA A 31 -17.17 -4.31 0.49
N GLY A 32 -16.83 -3.01 0.54
CA GLY A 32 -17.81 -1.93 0.68
C GLY A 32 -18.75 -1.84 -0.52
N TYR A 33 -18.21 -1.92 -1.74
CA TYR A 33 -19.02 -1.91 -2.96
C TYR A 33 -19.94 -3.13 -3.06
N TRP A 34 -19.43 -4.31 -2.67
CA TRP A 34 -20.23 -5.54 -2.63
C TRP A 34 -21.38 -5.44 -1.61
N LEU A 35 -21.12 -4.92 -0.41
CA LEU A 35 -22.15 -4.66 0.60
C LEU A 35 -23.20 -3.64 0.14
N SER A 36 -22.82 -2.67 -0.70
CA SER A 36 -23.74 -1.70 -1.30
C SER A 36 -24.54 -2.24 -2.49
N GLY A 37 -24.38 -3.52 -2.86
CA GLY A 37 -25.10 -4.14 -3.99
C GLY A 37 -24.48 -3.86 -5.36
N GLY A 38 -23.20 -3.52 -5.41
CA GLY A 38 -22.49 -3.30 -6.66
C GLY A 38 -22.17 -4.62 -7.39
N GLU A 39 -22.59 -4.72 -8.65
CA GLU A 39 -22.39 -5.93 -9.48
C GLU A 39 -21.04 -5.89 -10.25
N ASP A 40 -20.54 -4.70 -10.58
CA ASP A 40 -19.38 -4.52 -11.47
C ASP A 40 -18.10 -4.11 -10.72
N VAL A 41 -17.56 -5.05 -9.95
CA VAL A 41 -16.30 -4.85 -9.19
C VAL A 41 -15.12 -4.50 -10.11
N ALA A 42 -15.09 -5.05 -11.32
CA ALA A 42 -14.03 -4.79 -12.30
C ALA A 42 -14.05 -3.35 -12.82
N LEU A 43 -15.24 -2.77 -13.02
CA LEU A 43 -15.40 -1.37 -13.42
C LEU A 43 -14.94 -0.44 -12.30
N LEU A 44 -15.35 -0.73 -11.06
CA LEU A 44 -14.98 0.04 -9.88
C LEU A 44 -13.47 0.07 -9.66
N ILE A 45 -12.79 -1.07 -9.82
CA ILE A 45 -11.33 -1.14 -9.70
C ILE A 45 -10.68 -0.30 -10.78
N LYS A 46 -11.18 -0.36 -12.03
CA LYS A 46 -10.64 0.38 -13.17
C LYS A 46 -10.77 1.89 -13.01
N GLU A 47 -11.89 2.37 -12.49
CA GLU A 47 -12.10 3.80 -12.20
C GLU A 47 -11.23 4.30 -11.05
N ASN A 48 -10.90 3.42 -10.09
CA ASN A 48 -10.10 3.77 -8.91
C ASN A 48 -8.61 3.42 -9.02
N VAL A 49 -8.13 2.97 -10.19
CA VAL A 49 -6.69 2.82 -10.51
C VAL A 49 -5.84 4.02 -10.06
N PRO A 50 -6.19 5.29 -10.36
CA PRO A 50 -5.38 6.43 -9.92
C PRO A 50 -5.35 6.57 -8.39
N LEU A 51 -6.40 6.16 -7.69
CA LEU A 51 -6.46 6.17 -6.23
C LEU A 51 -5.56 5.07 -5.66
N TYR A 52 -5.58 3.86 -6.22
CA TYR A 52 -4.67 2.78 -5.83
C TYR A 52 -3.21 3.14 -6.05
N LEU A 53 -2.89 3.83 -7.16
CA LEU A 53 -1.53 4.30 -7.42
C LEU A 53 -1.07 5.31 -6.38
N LYS A 54 -1.94 6.26 -5.98
CA LYS A 54 -1.66 7.21 -4.91
C LYS A 54 -1.47 6.53 -3.56
N MET A 55 -2.29 5.53 -3.23
CA MET A 55 -2.17 4.77 -1.98
C MET A 55 -0.89 3.92 -1.93
N ALA A 56 -0.51 3.30 -3.04
CA ALA A 56 0.75 2.58 -3.16
C ALA A 56 1.94 3.51 -2.96
N GLY A 57 1.93 4.69 -3.60
CA GLY A 57 2.95 5.72 -3.43
C GLY A 57 3.01 6.24 -1.99
N ALA A 58 1.86 6.49 -1.36
CA ALA A 58 1.78 6.90 0.04
C ALA A 58 2.39 5.83 0.96
N GLY A 59 2.05 4.56 0.78
CA GLY A 59 2.62 3.46 1.56
C GLY A 59 4.13 3.27 1.34
N PHE A 60 4.61 3.50 0.13
CA PHE A 60 6.04 3.47 -0.17
C PHE A 60 6.79 4.59 0.56
N ILE A 61 6.28 5.83 0.49
CA ILE A 61 6.87 6.97 1.20
C ILE A 61 6.84 6.73 2.71
N LEU A 62 5.74 6.20 3.24
CA LEU A 62 5.57 5.96 4.66
C LEU A 62 6.56 4.90 5.17
N GLY A 63 6.73 3.78 4.46
CA GLY A 63 7.73 2.78 4.81
C GLY A 63 9.18 3.25 4.62
N PHE A 64 9.42 4.16 3.66
CA PHE A 64 10.74 4.79 3.49
C PHE A 64 11.05 5.75 4.65
N VAL A 65 10.06 6.52 5.09
CA VAL A 65 10.14 7.39 6.27
C VAL A 65 10.36 6.55 7.54
N MET A 66 9.61 5.46 7.75
CA MET A 66 9.83 4.56 8.89
C MET A 66 11.25 3.99 8.90
N TRP A 67 11.74 3.58 7.74
CA TRP A 67 13.12 3.12 7.59
C TRP A 67 14.13 4.23 7.92
N PHE A 68 13.91 5.45 7.41
CA PHE A 68 14.80 6.59 7.65
C PHE A 68 14.88 6.97 9.14
N PHE A 69 13.75 6.95 9.84
CA PHE A 69 13.69 7.21 11.28
C PHE A 69 14.08 5.99 12.14
N ASN A 70 14.40 4.86 11.53
CA ASN A 70 14.72 3.59 12.18
C ASN A 70 13.64 3.16 13.20
N MET A 71 12.38 3.51 12.91
CA MET A 71 11.20 3.07 13.64
C MET A 71 10.91 1.64 13.19
N ARG A 72 11.45 0.65 13.91
CA ARG A 72 11.18 -0.77 13.70
C ARG A 72 10.00 -1.21 14.56
#